data_AF-A0A6I5J0K7-F1
#
_entry.id   AF-A0A6I5J0K7-F1
#
_cell.length_a   1.000
_cell.length_b   1.000
_cell.length_c   1.000
_cell.angle_alpha   90.00
_cell.angle_beta   90.00
_cell.angle_gamma   90.00
#
_symmetry.space_group_name_H-M   'P 1'
#
loop_
_entity.id
_entity.type
_entity.pdbx_description
1 polymer ?
#
loop_
_entity_poly.entity_id
_entity_poly.type
_entity_poly.pdbx_seq_one_letter_code
_entity_poly.pdbx_strand_id
1 'polypeptide(L)'
;MPFIGHDTVNDKRVNILNYEDPRAIFKRGQIVCRYCKEELVIRGNSRISVPKIHFMHLSNECKGEYKHHPESPEHLFFKELLSRDLAKDLDEYSNARVELECPVESIKRIIDVAFIFPNGWVVAHEVQLSAITPNELEERTNDYRKAGIDVTWWLGKQANTPKNRQWCYEKLGECHTIDYEKLVEHSAK
;
A
#
# COMPACT_ATOMS: atom_id res chain seq x y z
N MET A 1 11.01 -0.87 -2.79
CA MET A 1 11.76 -1.27 -1.59
C MET A 1 10.72 -1.62 -0.54
N PRO A 2 10.68 -2.83 0.01
CA PRO A 2 9.64 -3.19 0.96
C PRO A 2 9.96 -2.57 2.33
N PHE A 3 9.03 -1.80 2.89
CA PHE A 3 9.11 -1.31 4.27
C PHE A 3 8.33 -2.20 5.24
N ILE A 4 7.53 -3.11 4.70
CA ILE A 4 6.64 -3.99 5.43
C ILE A 4 7.18 -5.42 5.46
N GLY A 5 7.11 -6.04 6.63
CA GLY A 5 7.37 -7.46 6.84
C GLY A 5 6.35 -8.08 7.80
N HIS A 6 6.43 -9.39 7.98
CA HIS A 6 5.68 -10.12 8.99
C HIS A 6 6.62 -10.66 10.06
N ASP A 7 6.36 -10.30 11.31
CA ASP A 7 7.08 -10.81 12.47
C ASP A 7 6.49 -12.15 12.89
N THR A 8 7.24 -13.21 12.62
CA THR A 8 6.84 -14.60 12.90
C THR A 8 6.77 -14.94 14.39
N VAL A 9 7.43 -14.15 15.26
CA VAL A 9 7.44 -14.40 16.71
C VAL A 9 6.18 -13.82 17.36
N ASN A 10 5.76 -12.63 16.92
CA ASN A 10 4.61 -11.92 17.48
C ASN A 10 3.37 -11.98 16.57
N ASP A 11 3.44 -12.74 15.48
CA ASP A 11 2.38 -12.92 14.47
C ASP A 11 1.75 -11.60 14.02
N LYS A 12 2.58 -10.61 13.66
CA LYS A 12 2.10 -9.25 13.35
C LYS A 12 2.76 -8.61 12.14
N ARG A 13 2.02 -7.70 11.50
CA ARG A 13 2.55 -6.81 10.47
C ARG A 13 3.53 -5.81 11.10
N VAL A 14 4.68 -5.63 10.48
CA VAL A 14 5.73 -4.71 10.92
C VAL A 14 6.02 -3.71 9.82
N ASN A 15 5.84 -2.42 10.14
CA ASN A 15 6.39 -1.32 9.36
C ASN A 15 7.74 -0.92 9.98
N ILE A 16 8.83 -1.09 9.24
CA ILE A 16 10.19 -0.85 9.75
C ILE A 16 10.44 0.62 10.11
N LEU A 17 9.67 1.55 9.54
CA LEU A 17 9.81 2.98 9.78
C LEU A 17 9.29 3.40 11.17
N ASN A 18 8.53 2.53 11.84
CA ASN A 18 8.00 2.79 13.18
C ASN A 18 9.02 2.52 14.31
N TYR A 19 10.27 2.19 13.96
CA TYR A 19 11.29 1.78 14.92
C TYR A 19 12.58 2.58 14.71
N GLU A 20 13.07 3.21 15.77
CA GLU A 20 14.33 3.97 15.73
C GLU A 20 15.55 3.08 15.48
N ASP A 21 15.61 1.90 16.13
CA ASP A 21 16.65 0.90 15.90
C ASP A 21 16.07 -0.51 15.65
N PRO A 22 15.57 -0.78 14.42
CA PRO A 22 14.98 -2.08 14.10
C PRO A 22 15.93 -3.26 14.29
N ARG A 23 17.26 -3.05 14.23
CA ARG A 23 18.27 -4.11 14.38
C ARG A 23 18.48 -4.54 15.82
N ALA A 24 18.19 -3.66 16.78
CA ALA A 24 18.20 -4.03 18.19
C ALA A 24 16.94 -4.83 18.57
N ILE A 25 15.86 -4.68 17.81
CA ILE A 25 14.54 -5.25 18.10
C ILE A 25 14.35 -6.59 17.41
N PHE A 26 14.63 -6.68 16.11
CA PHE A 26 14.36 -7.87 15.31
C PHE A 26 15.62 -8.71 15.13
N LYS A 27 15.48 -10.01 15.41
CA LYS A 27 16.53 -10.99 15.17
C LYS A 27 16.54 -11.43 13.71
N ARG A 28 17.68 -11.91 13.23
CA ARG A 28 17.79 -12.56 11.92
C ARG A 28 16.80 -13.74 11.83
N GLY A 29 16.15 -13.91 10.69
CA GLY A 29 15.11 -14.92 10.49
C GLY A 29 13.72 -14.58 11.06
N GLN A 30 13.59 -13.53 11.89
CA GLN A 30 12.31 -13.22 12.54
C GLN A 30 11.30 -12.58 11.58
N ILE A 31 11.78 -11.69 10.70
CA ILE A 31 10.94 -10.99 9.74
C ILE A 31 10.94 -11.74 8.43
N VAL A 32 9.75 -12.05 7.92
CA VAL A 32 9.54 -12.71 6.63
C VAL A 32 8.68 -11.87 5.70
N CYS A 33 8.82 -12.11 4.41
CA CYS A 33 7.98 -11.52 3.38
C CYS A 33 6.54 -12.02 3.52
N ARG A 34 5.56 -11.11 3.44
CA ARG A 34 4.14 -11.47 3.55
C ARG A 34 3.66 -12.34 2.38
N TYR A 35 4.34 -12.25 1.25
CA TYR A 35 3.96 -12.90 -0.01
C TYR A 35 4.70 -14.23 -0.21
N CYS A 36 6.03 -14.23 -0.32
CA CYS A 36 6.80 -15.46 -0.57
C CYS A 36 7.22 -16.22 0.71
N LYS A 37 6.98 -15.66 1.90
CA LYS A 37 7.36 -16.22 3.21
C LYS A 37 8.87 -16.41 3.43
N GLU A 38 9.71 -15.95 2.51
CA GLU A 38 11.17 -15.97 2.68
C GLU A 38 11.63 -14.90 3.68
N GLU A 39 12.78 -15.16 4.29
CA GLU A 39 13.42 -14.24 5.23
C GLU A 39 13.72 -12.87 4.59
N LEU A 40 13.39 -11.82 5.34
CA LEU A 40 13.75 -10.45 5.02
C LEU A 40 14.86 -9.96 5.95
N VAL A 41 15.89 -9.35 5.38
CA VAL A 41 16.96 -8.70 6.12
C VAL A 41 16.82 -7.18 6.12
N ILE A 42 17.31 -6.55 7.19
CA ILE A 42 17.26 -5.09 7.34
C ILE A 42 18.46 -4.45 6.64
N ARG A 43 18.21 -3.66 5.60
CA ARG A 43 19.24 -2.90 4.85
C ARG A 43 19.10 -1.40 5.13
N GLY A 44 20.21 -0.67 5.07
CA GLY A 44 20.25 0.79 5.26
C GLY A 44 20.59 1.23 6.69
N ASN A 45 20.97 2.50 6.87
CA ASN A 45 21.36 3.04 8.18
C ASN A 45 20.12 3.59 8.90
N SER A 46 19.85 3.14 10.13
CA SER A 46 18.75 3.63 10.99
C SER A 46 19.03 5.01 11.59
N ARG A 47 20.30 5.43 11.68
CA ARG A 47 20.72 6.68 12.34
C ARG A 47 20.80 7.91 11.42
N ILE A 48 20.43 7.76 10.15
CA ILE A 48 20.33 8.87 9.19
C ILE A 48 18.84 9.04 8.85
N SER A 49 18.39 10.29 8.75
CA SER A 49 17.01 10.65 8.44
C SER A 49 16.47 9.85 7.24
N VAL A 50 15.28 9.31 7.46
CA VAL A 50 14.40 8.50 6.61
C VAL A 50 14.48 8.87 5.12
N PRO A 51 14.46 7.90 4.16
CA PRO A 51 14.29 6.44 4.32
C PRO A 51 15.33 5.69 3.49
N LYS A 52 16.52 5.44 4.05
CA LYS A 52 17.40 4.39 3.50
C LYS A 52 17.16 3.03 4.14
N ILE A 53 16.49 2.97 5.30
CA ILE A 53 16.20 1.71 5.98
C ILE A 53 14.98 1.02 5.36
N HIS A 54 15.12 -0.25 5.00
CA HIS A 54 14.08 -1.06 4.37
C HIS A 54 14.37 -2.55 4.60
N PHE A 55 13.37 -3.39 4.37
CA PHE A 55 13.55 -4.83 4.27
C PHE A 55 14.07 -5.21 2.89
N MET A 56 14.76 -6.35 2.79
CA MET A 56 15.27 -6.87 1.52
C MET A 56 15.31 -8.39 1.54
N HIS A 57 14.94 -9.02 0.42
CA HIS A 57 15.19 -10.45 0.21
C HIS A 57 16.68 -10.69 0.02
N LEU A 58 17.21 -11.80 0.56
CA LEU A 58 18.62 -12.19 0.35
C LEU A 58 18.93 -12.43 -1.14
N SER A 59 17.98 -12.98 -1.89
CA SER A 59 18.04 -13.18 -3.34
C SER A 59 17.92 -11.88 -4.16
N ASN A 60 17.64 -10.73 -3.53
CA ASN A 60 17.23 -9.46 -4.14
C ASN A 60 15.93 -9.50 -4.97
N GLU A 61 15.29 -10.66 -5.09
CA GLU A 61 14.03 -10.86 -5.82
C GLU A 61 13.00 -11.55 -4.94
N CYS A 62 11.77 -11.04 -4.95
CA CYS A 62 10.64 -11.70 -4.31
C CYS A 62 10.15 -12.83 -5.22
N LYS A 63 10.07 -14.06 -4.70
CA LYS A 63 9.48 -15.20 -5.43
C LYS A 63 7.95 -15.22 -5.45
N GLY A 64 7.31 -14.17 -4.92
CA GLY A 64 5.85 -14.04 -4.94
C GLY A 64 5.34 -13.82 -6.36
N GLU A 65 4.21 -14.43 -6.69
CA GLU A 65 3.60 -14.31 -8.02
C GLU A 65 2.83 -12.98 -8.23
N TYR A 66 2.81 -12.12 -7.21
CA TYR A 66 2.06 -10.87 -7.23
C TYR A 66 2.81 -9.76 -7.97
N LYS A 67 2.09 -9.01 -8.81
CA LYS A 67 2.61 -7.79 -9.43
C LYS A 67 2.85 -6.74 -8.35
N HIS A 68 4.11 -6.35 -8.12
CA HIS A 68 4.49 -5.38 -7.10
C HIS A 68 5.10 -4.12 -7.72
N HIS A 69 4.63 -2.94 -7.31
CA HIS A 69 5.20 -1.66 -7.71
C HIS A 69 6.17 -1.12 -6.64
N PRO A 70 7.23 -0.39 -7.01
CA PRO A 70 8.15 0.17 -6.03
C PRO A 70 7.43 1.04 -5.00
N GLU A 71 7.40 0.58 -3.74
CA GLU A 71 6.83 1.34 -2.63
C GLU A 71 7.82 2.44 -2.18
N SER A 72 7.28 3.63 -1.94
CA SER A 72 7.96 4.74 -1.28
C SER A 72 7.37 4.94 0.12
N PRO A 73 8.08 5.59 1.06
CA PRO A 73 7.55 5.86 2.39
C PRO A 73 6.30 6.73 2.35
N GLU A 74 6.23 7.66 1.40
CA GLU A 74 5.03 8.47 1.20
C GLU A 74 3.85 7.62 0.71
N HIS A 75 4.10 6.68 -0.20
CA HIS A 75 3.08 5.71 -0.64
C HIS A 75 2.56 4.92 0.55
N LEU A 76 3.46 4.41 1.39
CA LEU A 76 3.10 3.68 2.60
C LEU A 76 2.32 4.55 3.60
N PHE A 77 2.77 5.78 3.85
CA PHE A 77 2.10 6.73 4.74
C PHE A 77 0.64 6.94 4.32
N PHE A 78 0.39 7.20 3.04
CA PHE A 78 -0.98 7.44 2.57
C PHE A 78 -1.87 6.20 2.64
N LYS A 79 -1.34 4.99 2.44
CA LYS A 79 -2.13 3.76 2.69
C LYS A 79 -2.54 3.63 4.14
N GLU A 80 -1.59 3.82 5.05
CA GLU A 80 -1.85 3.73 6.49
C GLU A 80 -2.84 4.81 6.94
N LEU A 81 -2.71 6.03 6.40
CA LEU A 81 -3.65 7.13 6.62
C LEU A 81 -5.07 6.76 6.16
N LEU A 82 -5.22 6.30 4.92
CA LEU A 82 -6.52 5.89 4.36
C LEU A 82 -7.15 4.77 5.17
N SER A 83 -6.36 3.76 5.57
CA SER A 83 -6.87 2.63 6.36
C SER A 83 -7.41 3.02 7.73
N ARG A 84 -6.89 4.11 8.30
CA ARG A 84 -7.25 4.59 9.64
C ARG A 84 -8.38 5.60 9.62
N ASP A 85 -8.34 6.52 8.66
CA ASP A 85 -9.16 7.74 8.71
C ASP A 85 -10.39 7.64 7.81
N LEU A 86 -10.34 6.91 6.70
CA LEU A 86 -11.49 6.82 5.78
C LEU A 86 -12.73 6.18 6.44
N ALA A 87 -12.54 5.13 7.25
CA ALA A 87 -13.63 4.51 8.01
C ALA A 87 -14.22 5.41 9.12
N LYS A 88 -13.48 6.45 9.54
CA LYS A 88 -13.96 7.43 10.53
C LYS A 88 -14.69 8.57 9.85
N ASP A 89 -14.19 8.98 8.69
CA ASP A 89 -14.69 10.14 7.96
C ASP A 89 -15.96 9.79 7.15
N LEU A 90 -16.15 8.53 6.77
CA LEU A 90 -17.29 8.05 5.99
C LEU A 90 -18.09 6.98 6.75
N ASP A 91 -19.30 7.33 7.18
CA ASP A 91 -20.19 6.43 7.94
C ASP A 91 -20.51 5.13 7.17
N GLU A 92 -20.56 5.19 5.84
CA GLU A 92 -20.76 4.05 4.96
C GLU A 92 -19.68 2.97 5.16
N TYR A 93 -18.46 3.37 5.51
CA TYR A 93 -17.30 2.50 5.69
C TYR A 93 -17.16 1.99 7.13
N SER A 94 -18.01 2.45 8.06
CA SER A 94 -17.90 2.17 9.50
C SER A 94 -17.96 0.67 9.85
N ASN A 95 -18.71 -0.12 9.07
CA ASN A 95 -18.87 -1.56 9.25
C ASN A 95 -17.95 -2.41 8.36
N ALA A 96 -17.11 -1.77 7.54
CA ALA A 96 -16.19 -2.46 6.67
C ALA A 96 -14.94 -2.89 7.44
N ARG A 97 -14.48 -4.11 7.19
CA ARG A 97 -13.19 -4.60 7.66
C ARG A 97 -12.10 -4.08 6.74
N VAL A 98 -11.09 -3.43 7.31
CA VAL A 98 -9.98 -2.85 6.54
C VAL A 98 -8.79 -3.80 6.48
N GLU A 99 -8.25 -4.03 5.29
CA GLU A 99 -7.01 -4.78 5.07
C GLU A 99 -5.98 -3.98 4.28
N LEU A 100 -4.73 -3.93 4.78
CA LEU A 100 -3.60 -3.27 4.12
C LEU A 100 -2.75 -4.26 3.31
N GLU A 101 -2.49 -3.89 2.06
CA GLU A 101 -1.81 -4.73 1.06
C GLU A 101 -2.48 -6.11 0.93
N CYS A 102 -3.78 -6.11 0.62
CA CYS A 102 -4.62 -7.30 0.52
C CYS A 102 -4.36 -8.03 -0.80
N PRO A 103 -3.81 -9.26 -0.81
CA PRO A 103 -3.59 -10.00 -2.03
C PRO A 103 -4.91 -10.48 -2.66
N VAL A 104 -5.05 -10.34 -3.97
CA VAL A 104 -6.18 -10.84 -4.77
C VAL A 104 -5.66 -11.89 -5.73
N GLU A 105 -5.84 -13.15 -5.35
CA GLU A 105 -5.22 -14.30 -6.01
C GLU A 105 -5.65 -14.48 -7.47
N SER A 106 -6.93 -14.23 -7.77
CA SER A 106 -7.51 -14.40 -9.10
C SER A 106 -6.90 -13.49 -10.17
N ILE A 107 -6.37 -12.33 -9.76
CA ILE A 107 -5.77 -11.33 -10.66
C ILE A 107 -4.30 -11.08 -10.36
N LYS A 108 -3.72 -11.79 -9.38
CA LYS A 108 -2.33 -11.68 -8.94
C LYS A 108 -1.91 -10.23 -8.65
N ARG A 109 -2.81 -9.47 -8.03
CA ARG A 109 -2.59 -8.08 -7.59
C ARG A 109 -2.66 -7.99 -6.07
N ILE A 110 -2.15 -6.88 -5.56
CA ILE A 110 -2.21 -6.53 -4.14
C ILE A 110 -2.95 -5.19 -4.08
N ILE A 111 -4.11 -5.17 -3.42
CA ILE A 111 -4.86 -3.95 -3.15
C ILE A 111 -4.12 -3.17 -2.07
N ASP A 112 -3.82 -1.90 -2.30
CA ASP A 112 -3.16 -1.04 -1.32
C ASP A 112 -3.95 -0.95 0.00
N VAL A 113 -5.25 -0.62 -0.06
CA VAL A 113 -6.18 -0.64 1.09
C VAL A 113 -7.53 -1.22 0.65
N ALA A 114 -7.93 -2.36 1.20
CA ALA A 114 -9.20 -3.00 0.89
C ALA A 114 -10.21 -2.75 2.02
N PHE A 115 -11.42 -2.32 1.66
CA PHE A 115 -12.57 -2.27 2.55
C PHE A 115 -13.52 -3.40 2.20
N ILE A 116 -13.70 -4.33 3.14
CA ILE A 116 -14.46 -5.57 2.95
C ILE A 116 -15.73 -5.46 3.79
N PHE A 117 -16.86 -5.33 3.12
CA PHE A 117 -18.16 -5.15 3.75
C PHE A 117 -18.75 -6.48 4.23
N PRO A 118 -19.67 -6.48 5.21
CA PRO A 118 -20.25 -7.72 5.76
C PRO A 118 -20.96 -8.60 4.72
N ASN A 119 -21.45 -8.01 3.63
CA ASN A 119 -22.07 -8.74 2.52
C ASN A 119 -21.06 -9.35 1.54
N GLY A 120 -19.75 -9.21 1.79
CA GLY A 120 -18.67 -9.70 0.93
C GLY A 120 -18.28 -8.75 -0.21
N TRP A 121 -18.92 -7.57 -0.32
CA TRP A 121 -18.51 -6.54 -1.27
C TRP A 121 -17.15 -5.97 -0.87
N VAL A 122 -16.30 -5.69 -1.86
CA VAL A 122 -14.95 -5.16 -1.64
C VAL A 122 -14.75 -3.91 -2.46
N VAL A 123 -14.25 -2.86 -1.81
CA VAL A 123 -13.78 -1.64 -2.45
C VAL A 123 -12.27 -1.52 -2.24
N ALA A 124 -11.53 -1.44 -3.35
CA ALA A 124 -10.09 -1.28 -3.40
C ALA A 124 -9.74 0.21 -3.50
N HIS A 125 -8.98 0.72 -2.53
CA HIS A 125 -8.39 2.06 -2.59
C HIS A 125 -6.94 1.95 -3.00
N GLU A 126 -6.63 2.41 -4.22
CA GLU A 126 -5.30 2.35 -4.82
C GLU A 126 -4.61 3.70 -4.73
N VAL A 127 -3.41 3.74 -4.13
CA VAL A 127 -2.59 4.96 -4.09
C VAL A 127 -1.59 4.90 -5.25
N GLN A 128 -1.60 5.90 -6.12
CA GLN A 128 -0.70 5.96 -7.27
C GLN A 128 0.10 7.27 -7.26
N LEU A 129 1.42 7.17 -7.07
CA LEU A 129 2.33 8.32 -7.06
C LEU A 129 3.22 8.40 -8.31
N SER A 130 3.68 7.25 -8.80
CA SER A 130 4.47 7.16 -10.02
C SER A 130 3.60 7.40 -11.25
N ALA A 131 4.23 7.87 -12.33
CA ALA A 131 3.54 8.08 -13.60
C ALA A 131 2.74 6.82 -14.00
N ILE A 132 1.51 7.06 -14.44
CA ILE A 132 0.59 6.04 -14.98
C ILE A 132 -0.19 6.70 -16.10
N THR A 133 -0.52 5.94 -17.12
CA THR A 133 -1.36 6.39 -18.24
C THR A 133 -2.83 6.02 -18.02
N PRO A 134 -3.79 6.69 -18.69
CA PRO A 134 -5.18 6.28 -18.67
C PRO A 134 -5.42 4.83 -19.12
N ASN A 135 -4.63 4.34 -20.08
CA ASN A 135 -4.71 2.94 -20.54
C ASN A 135 -4.29 1.97 -19.44
N GLU A 136 -3.22 2.25 -18.71
CA GLU A 136 -2.80 1.42 -17.57
C GLU A 136 -3.80 1.49 -16.41
N LEU A 137 -4.41 2.66 -16.16
CA LEU A 137 -5.51 2.81 -15.20
C LEU A 137 -6.71 1.94 -15.58
N GLU A 138 -7.09 1.96 -16.86
CA GLU A 138 -8.16 1.14 -17.42
C GLU A 138 -7.87 -0.36 -17.29
N GLU A 139 -6.67 -0.81 -17.66
CA GLU A 139 -6.26 -2.20 -17.51
C GLU A 139 -6.29 -2.65 -16.05
N ARG A 140 -5.69 -1.88 -15.13
CA ARG A 140 -5.68 -2.20 -13.69
C ARG A 140 -7.09 -2.22 -13.11
N THR A 141 -7.92 -1.27 -13.49
CA THR A 141 -9.32 -1.18 -13.05
C THR A 141 -10.14 -2.37 -13.56
N ASN A 142 -9.92 -2.79 -14.80
CA ASN A 142 -10.62 -3.93 -15.38
C ASN A 142 -10.20 -5.26 -14.77
N ASP A 143 -8.97 -5.39 -14.27
CA ASP A 143 -8.59 -6.54 -13.45
C ASP A 143 -9.44 -6.63 -12.17
N TYR A 144 -9.59 -5.52 -11.42
CA TYR A 144 -10.43 -5.49 -10.22
C TYR A 144 -11.90 -5.77 -10.52
N ARG A 145 -12.46 -5.14 -11.55
CA ARG A 145 -13.85 -5.37 -11.97
C ARG A 145 -14.13 -6.83 -12.32
N LYS A 146 -13.21 -7.51 -13.02
CA LYS A 146 -13.34 -8.94 -13.34
C LYS A 146 -13.33 -9.82 -12.08
N ALA A 147 -12.70 -9.37 -11.01
CA ALA A 147 -12.73 -10.02 -9.71
C ALA A 147 -13.95 -9.64 -8.85
N GLY A 148 -14.87 -8.80 -9.35
CA GLY A 148 -16.02 -8.32 -8.59
C GLY A 148 -15.65 -7.27 -7.53
N ILE A 149 -14.56 -6.53 -7.74
CA ILE A 149 -14.02 -5.55 -6.81
C ILE A 149 -14.16 -4.16 -7.43
N ASP A 150 -14.76 -3.24 -6.68
CA ASP A 150 -14.80 -1.82 -7.08
C ASP A 150 -13.50 -1.13 -6.71
N VAL A 151 -13.13 -0.08 -7.45
CA VAL A 151 -11.84 0.59 -7.27
C VAL A 151 -11.99 2.10 -7.22
N THR A 152 -11.28 2.69 -6.26
CA THR A 152 -11.14 4.12 -6.05
C THR A 152 -9.66 4.48 -6.15
N TRP A 153 -9.32 5.43 -7.04
CA TRP A 153 -7.94 5.88 -7.25
C TRP A 153 -7.61 7.15 -6.49
N TRP A 154 -6.47 7.13 -5.80
CA TRP A 154 -5.85 8.26 -5.12
C TRP A 154 -4.59 8.69 -5.85
N LEU A 155 -4.69 9.75 -6.65
CA LEU A 155 -3.63 10.20 -7.52
C LEU A 155 -2.73 11.25 -6.84
N GLY A 156 -1.43 11.00 -6.85
CA GLY A 156 -0.41 11.90 -6.34
C GLY A 156 0.77 12.07 -7.31
N LYS A 157 1.66 13.03 -7.04
CA LYS A 157 2.89 13.29 -7.80
C LYS A 157 2.70 13.18 -9.33
N GLN A 158 3.46 12.31 -9.97
CA GLN A 158 3.48 12.15 -11.43
C GLN A 158 2.22 11.46 -11.97
N ALA A 159 1.46 10.77 -11.11
CA ALA A 159 0.18 10.19 -11.49
C ALA A 159 -0.94 11.23 -11.57
N ASN A 160 -0.83 12.34 -10.84
CA ASN A 160 -1.86 13.37 -10.75
C ASN A 160 -1.87 14.31 -11.97
N THR A 161 -2.17 13.76 -13.14
CA THR A 161 -2.29 14.51 -14.40
C THR A 161 -3.75 14.84 -14.72
N PRO A 162 -4.04 15.92 -15.47
CA PRO A 162 -5.40 16.21 -15.92
C PRO A 162 -6.06 15.05 -16.67
N LYS A 163 -5.31 14.34 -17.51
CA LYS A 163 -5.79 13.17 -18.26
C LYS A 163 -6.22 12.03 -17.34
N ASN A 164 -5.42 11.74 -16.32
CA ASN A 164 -5.73 10.67 -15.37
C ASN A 164 -6.92 11.02 -14.49
N ARG A 165 -7.01 12.28 -14.03
CA ARG A 165 -8.18 12.75 -13.27
C ARG A 165 -9.45 12.68 -14.11
N GLN A 166 -9.40 13.15 -15.35
CA GLN A 166 -10.52 13.08 -16.29
C GLN A 166 -10.97 11.63 -16.50
N TRP A 167 -10.02 10.72 -16.74
CA TRP A 167 -10.33 9.31 -16.89
C TRP A 167 -11.03 8.74 -15.64
N CYS A 168 -10.56 9.08 -14.43
CA CYS A 168 -11.19 8.62 -13.19
C CYS A 168 -12.64 9.13 -13.09
N TYR A 169 -12.90 10.41 -13.33
CA TYR A 169 -14.26 10.96 -13.34
C TYR A 169 -15.16 10.28 -14.38
N GLU A 170 -14.67 10.10 -15.60
CA GLU A 170 -15.47 9.52 -16.69
C GLU A 170 -15.78 8.03 -16.47
N LYS A 171 -14.86 7.28 -15.85
CA LYS A 171 -14.98 5.82 -15.71
C LYS A 171 -15.46 5.34 -14.35
N LEU A 172 -15.29 6.15 -13.31
CA LEU A 172 -15.56 5.79 -11.92
C LEU A 172 -16.50 6.77 -11.23
N GLY A 173 -16.77 7.93 -11.84
CA GLY A 173 -17.62 8.97 -11.25
C GLY A 173 -16.92 9.82 -10.18
N GLU A 174 -15.74 9.41 -9.74
CA GLU A 174 -14.94 10.09 -8.72
C GLU A 174 -13.45 10.09 -9.06
N CYS A 175 -12.72 11.04 -8.49
CA CYS A 175 -11.27 11.09 -8.55
C CYS A 175 -10.76 11.72 -7.26
N HIS A 176 -9.90 11.00 -6.54
CA HIS A 176 -9.28 11.53 -5.32
C HIS A 176 -7.84 11.95 -5.60
N THR A 177 -7.44 13.05 -4.98
CA THR A 177 -6.06 13.52 -5.04
C THR A 177 -5.44 13.47 -3.66
N ILE A 178 -4.17 13.10 -3.61
CA ILE A 178 -3.42 13.04 -2.37
C ILE A 178 -3.19 14.45 -1.81
N ASP A 179 -3.52 14.64 -0.54
CA ASP A 179 -3.26 15.85 0.23
C ASP A 179 -1.90 15.75 0.94
N TYR A 180 -0.94 16.54 0.48
CA TYR A 180 0.43 16.53 1.02
C TYR A 180 0.57 17.33 2.31
N GLU A 181 -0.39 18.17 2.69
CA GLU A 181 -0.34 18.91 3.96
C GLU A 181 -0.35 17.91 5.13
N LYS A 182 -1.16 16.85 5.02
CA LYS A 182 -1.19 15.74 6.00
C LYS A 182 0.15 15.03 6.17
N LEU A 183 0.97 14.95 5.13
CA LEU A 183 2.32 14.36 5.20
C LEU A 183 3.30 15.28 5.94
N VAL A 184 3.19 16.60 5.74
CA VAL A 184 4.02 17.61 6.43
C VAL A 184 3.72 17.61 7.93
N GLU A 185 2.44 17.62 8.31
CA GLU A 185 2.03 17.54 9.72
C GLU A 185 2.52 16.28 10.43
N HIS A 186 2.54 15.15 9.72
CA HIS A 186 3.06 13.90 10.25
C HIS A 186 4.57 13.94 10.45
N SER A 187 5.30 14.54 9.51
CA SER A 187 6.77 14.63 9.56
C SER A 187 7.29 15.63 10.60
N ALA A 188 6.41 16.49 11.12
CA ALA A 188 6.72 17.50 12.13
C ALA A 188 6.52 17.02 13.58
N LYS A 189 6.00 15.81 13.79
CA LYS A 189 5.79 15.17 15.10
C LYS A 189 6.89 14.16 15.38
#